data_AF-A0A2E5PZ02-F1
#
_entry.id   AF-A0A2E5PZ02-F1
#
_cell.length_a   1.000
_cell.length_b   1.000
_cell.length_c   1.000
_cell.angle_alpha   90.00
_cell.angle_beta   90.00
_cell.angle_gamma   90.00
#
_symmetry.space_group_name_H-M   'P 1'
#
loop_
_entity.id
_entity.type
_entity.pdbx_description
1 polymer ?
#
loop_
_entity_poly.entity_id
_entity_poly.type
_entity_poly.pdbx_seq_one_letter_code
_entity_poly.pdbx_strand_id
1 'polypeptide(L)'
;MSACFNKSVEFEAGWATRQIEGTMLNSGGEELEKDSFIMVLEYYSRFVQFEEEQILYVPQAKLIRPGKGGRFRINFDFRASAIETVFISSKHRMERFRFQRQMGIGELHYEAKMTPESNWREHLILEVSPFLENFILEPRYKLAPVHQLFIGEWLDRERENVQN
;
A
#
# COMPACT_ATOMS: atom_id res chain seq x y z
N MET A 1 -0.30 23.86 -15.10
CA MET A 1 0.14 23.26 -13.83
C MET A 1 0.39 21.79 -14.11
N SER A 2 1.66 21.37 -14.16
CA SER A 2 2.04 19.98 -14.46
C SER A 2 1.96 19.20 -13.14
N ALA A 3 1.11 18.19 -13.08
CA ALA A 3 1.09 17.24 -11.97
C ALA A 3 2.39 16.43 -11.99
N CYS A 4 3.15 16.42 -10.91
CA CYS A 4 4.38 15.64 -10.79
C CYS A 4 4.07 14.18 -10.43
N PHE A 5 3.37 13.45 -11.31
CA PHE A 5 3.26 12.00 -11.21
C PHE A 5 4.09 11.29 -12.27
N ASN A 6 4.45 10.05 -11.96
CA ASN A 6 5.00 9.12 -12.93
C ASN A 6 3.95 8.86 -14.04
N LYS A 7 4.38 8.44 -15.24
CA LYS A 7 3.50 8.14 -16.39
C LYS A 7 2.43 7.08 -16.10
N SER A 8 2.54 6.36 -15.00
CA SER A 8 1.62 5.31 -14.55
C SER A 8 0.44 5.82 -13.71
N VAL A 9 0.32 7.13 -13.48
CA VAL A 9 -0.77 7.73 -12.70
C VAL A 9 -1.52 8.74 -13.57
N GLU A 10 -2.80 8.45 -13.83
CA GLU A 10 -3.75 9.41 -14.40
C GLU A 10 -4.48 10.16 -13.28
N PHE A 11 -5.12 11.29 -13.58
CA PHE A 11 -5.77 12.08 -12.55
C PHE A 11 -6.98 12.88 -13.05
N GLU A 12 -7.92 13.13 -12.14
CA GLU A 12 -9.01 14.07 -12.36
C GLU A 12 -8.83 15.34 -11.52
N ALA A 13 -9.22 16.49 -12.09
CA ALA A 13 -9.14 17.77 -11.40
C ALA A 13 -10.09 17.83 -10.19
N GLY A 14 -9.66 18.53 -9.14
CA GLY A 14 -10.47 18.71 -7.94
C GLY A 14 -9.81 19.69 -6.97
N TRP A 15 -10.39 19.89 -5.79
CA TRP A 15 -9.84 20.84 -4.82
C TRP A 15 -8.52 20.35 -4.21
N ALA A 16 -8.50 19.11 -3.74
CA ALA A 16 -7.32 18.44 -3.21
C ALA A 16 -7.51 16.92 -3.33
N THR A 17 -6.43 16.14 -3.28
CA THR A 17 -6.50 14.68 -3.48
C THR A 17 -7.35 14.03 -2.39
N ARG A 18 -8.44 13.37 -2.78
CA ARG A 18 -9.36 12.70 -1.84
C ARG A 18 -9.37 11.20 -2.01
N GLN A 19 -8.98 10.71 -3.19
CA GLN A 19 -9.14 9.33 -3.56
C GLN A 19 -8.01 8.86 -4.47
N ILE A 20 -7.62 7.60 -4.29
CA ILE A 20 -6.75 6.86 -5.20
C ILE A 20 -7.53 5.61 -5.59
N GLU A 21 -7.82 5.47 -6.87
CA GLU A 21 -8.40 4.28 -7.47
C GLU A 21 -7.40 3.59 -8.36
N GLY A 22 -7.68 2.34 -8.68
CA GLY A 22 -6.84 1.61 -9.60
C GLY A 22 -7.16 0.14 -9.67
N THR A 23 -6.29 -0.56 -10.38
CA THR A 23 -6.37 -2.00 -10.57
C THR A 23 -5.00 -2.61 -10.30
N MET A 24 -5.01 -3.72 -9.57
CA MET A 24 -3.83 -4.55 -9.39
C MET A 24 -3.76 -5.60 -10.51
N LEU A 25 -2.68 -5.57 -11.27
CA LEU A 25 -2.47 -6.36 -12.48
C LEU A 25 -1.18 -7.16 -12.34
N ASN A 26 -1.11 -8.34 -12.94
CA ASN A 26 0.17 -9.02 -13.16
C ASN A 26 0.93 -8.38 -14.34
N SER A 27 2.16 -8.82 -14.60
CA SER A 27 2.97 -8.31 -15.71
C SER A 27 2.36 -8.54 -17.10
N GLY A 28 1.45 -9.50 -17.23
CA GLY A 28 0.67 -9.78 -18.45
C GLY A 28 -0.58 -8.91 -18.60
N GLY A 29 -0.91 -8.07 -17.61
CA GLY A 29 -2.12 -7.26 -17.59
C GLY A 29 -3.37 -8.01 -17.11
N GLU A 30 -3.22 -9.21 -16.56
CA GLU A 30 -4.33 -9.96 -15.97
C GLU A 30 -4.59 -9.50 -14.53
N GLU A 31 -5.84 -9.52 -14.12
CA GLU A 31 -6.30 -9.02 -12.82
C GLU A 31 -5.83 -9.91 -11.66
N LEU A 32 -5.20 -9.31 -10.65
CA LEU A 32 -4.80 -9.98 -9.42
C LEU A 32 -5.82 -9.69 -8.32
N GLU A 33 -6.66 -10.68 -8.03
CA GLU A 33 -7.69 -10.60 -6.97
C GLU A 33 -7.39 -11.54 -5.80
N LYS A 34 -7.10 -12.81 -6.08
CA LYS A 34 -6.86 -13.82 -5.03
C LYS A 34 -5.48 -13.65 -4.42
N ASP A 35 -5.41 -13.81 -3.09
CA ASP A 35 -4.17 -13.80 -2.30
C ASP A 35 -3.32 -12.53 -2.48
N SER A 36 -3.99 -11.43 -2.82
CA SER A 36 -3.42 -10.11 -2.94
C SER A 36 -4.08 -9.12 -2.00
N PHE A 37 -3.30 -8.14 -1.55
CA PHE A 37 -3.77 -7.06 -0.73
C PHE A 37 -2.81 -5.87 -0.78
N ILE A 38 -3.28 -4.74 -0.26
CA ILE A 38 -2.56 -3.48 -0.24
C ILE A 38 -2.43 -3.05 1.21
N MET A 39 -1.20 -2.90 1.67
CA MET A 39 -0.92 -2.17 2.90
C MET A 39 -0.88 -0.69 2.58
N VAL A 40 -1.65 0.11 3.33
CA VAL A 40 -1.74 1.55 3.15
C VAL A 40 -1.28 2.23 4.42
N LEU A 41 -0.25 3.04 4.34
CA LEU A 41 0.27 3.85 5.43
C LEU A 41 -0.12 5.31 5.20
N GLU A 42 -0.95 5.84 6.08
CA GLU A 42 -1.37 7.24 6.07
C GLU A 42 -0.48 8.04 7.02
N TYR A 43 0.25 9.01 6.46
CA TYR A 43 1.17 9.85 7.21
C TYR A 43 0.45 11.14 7.62
N TYR A 44 0.20 11.26 8.92
CA TYR A 44 -0.39 12.46 9.51
C TYR A 44 0.74 13.37 9.99
N SER A 45 0.77 14.60 9.49
CA SER A 45 1.68 15.63 10.01
C SER A 45 1.27 15.95 11.45
N ARG A 46 2.14 15.67 12.42
CA ARG A 46 1.99 16.22 13.76
C ARG A 46 2.75 17.55 13.80
N PHE A 47 2.02 18.64 14.02
CA PHE A 47 2.63 19.91 14.41
C PHE A 47 3.11 19.77 15.86
N VAL A 48 4.27 19.14 16.07
CA VAL A 48 5.00 19.31 17.32
C VAL A 48 6.24 20.09 16.96
N GLN A 49 6.21 21.38 17.30
CA GLN A 49 7.33 22.28 17.14
C GLN A 49 8.36 21.93 18.21
N PHE A 50 9.24 20.97 17.90
CA PHE A 50 10.48 20.83 18.64
C PHE A 50 11.46 21.87 18.09
N GLU A 51 12.27 22.46 18.96
CA GLU A 51 13.31 23.43 18.58
C GLU A 51 14.33 22.85 17.57
N GLU A 52 14.30 21.52 17.35
CA GLU A 52 15.08 20.78 16.36
C GLU A 52 14.14 20.10 15.31
N GLU A 53 13.71 20.88 14.30
CA GLU A 53 13.22 20.62 12.93
C GLU A 53 12.68 19.25 12.42
N GLN A 54 12.59 18.15 13.18
CA GLN A 54 12.09 16.88 12.68
C GLN A 54 10.59 16.69 12.93
N ILE A 55 9.80 16.75 11.85
CA ILE A 55 8.38 16.39 11.86
C ILE A 55 8.25 14.88 12.13
N LEU A 56 7.77 14.52 13.33
CA LEU A 56 7.42 13.15 13.68
C LEU A 56 6.09 12.75 13.01
N TYR A 57 6.17 12.04 11.88
CA TYR A 57 5.02 11.38 11.30
C TYR A 57 4.72 10.09 12.07
N VAL A 58 3.48 9.94 12.53
CA VAL A 58 2.99 8.65 13.05
C VAL A 58 2.12 8.01 11.97
N PRO A 59 2.65 7.05 11.19
CA PRO A 59 1.88 6.40 10.15
C PRO A 59 0.77 5.55 10.78
N GLN A 60 -0.45 5.67 10.27
CA GLN A 60 -1.51 4.72 10.57
C GLN A 60 -1.64 3.76 9.40
N ALA A 61 -1.65 2.47 9.69
CA ALA A 61 -1.77 1.43 8.69
C ALA A 61 -3.22 0.96 8.55
N LYS A 62 -3.64 0.73 7.31
CA LYS A 62 -4.85 -0.01 6.97
C LYS A 62 -4.53 -1.03 5.88
N LEU A 63 -5.35 -2.06 5.80
CA LEU A 63 -5.25 -3.09 4.78
C LEU A 63 -6.48 -2.97 3.87
N ILE A 64 -6.23 -3.02 2.57
CA ILE A 64 -7.28 -3.03 1.55
C ILE A 64 -7.12 -4.28 0.73
N ARG A 65 -8.23 -5.01 0.55
CA ARG A 65 -8.29 -6.14 -0.38
C ARG A 65 -8.86 -5.63 -1.70
N PRO A 66 -8.20 -5.88 -2.83
CA PRO A 66 -8.81 -5.65 -4.14
C PRO A 66 -10.15 -6.36 -4.23
N GLY A 67 -11.13 -5.68 -4.82
CA GLY A 67 -12.42 -6.25 -5.16
C GLY A 67 -12.35 -7.01 -6.49
N LYS A 68 -13.53 -7.30 -7.05
CA LYS A 68 -13.66 -8.03 -8.32
C LYS A 68 -12.83 -7.38 -9.41
N GLY A 69 -11.95 -8.19 -10.00
CA GLY A 69 -11.05 -7.80 -11.07
C GLY A 69 -9.88 -6.93 -10.63
N GLY A 70 -9.36 -7.16 -9.42
CA GLY A 70 -8.18 -6.47 -8.91
C GLY A 70 -8.39 -4.99 -8.59
N ARG A 71 -9.63 -4.49 -8.69
CA ARG A 71 -9.94 -3.08 -8.47
C ARG A 71 -9.85 -2.68 -7.01
N PHE A 72 -9.23 -1.55 -6.73
CA PHE A 72 -9.13 -1.03 -5.38
C PHE A 72 -9.52 0.45 -5.32
N ARG A 73 -9.94 0.88 -4.13
CA ARG A 73 -10.21 2.28 -3.81
C ARG A 73 -9.63 2.60 -2.45
N ILE A 74 -8.87 3.68 -2.39
CA ILE A 74 -8.24 4.19 -1.18
C ILE A 74 -8.75 5.61 -0.95
N ASN A 75 -9.48 5.79 0.15
CA ASN A 75 -9.85 7.13 0.60
C ASN A 75 -8.63 7.79 1.25
N PHE A 76 -8.30 9.01 0.81
CA PHE A 76 -7.19 9.79 1.31
C PHE A 76 -7.68 10.76 2.39
N ASP A 77 -7.49 10.40 3.67
CA ASP A 77 -7.89 11.23 4.81
C ASP A 77 -7.34 12.65 4.66
N PHE A 78 -8.22 13.65 4.77
CA PHE A 78 -7.88 15.08 4.57
C PHE A 78 -6.77 15.57 5.51
N ARG A 79 -6.57 14.90 6.66
CA ARG A 79 -5.53 15.22 7.64
C ARG A 79 -4.19 14.55 7.33
N ALA A 80 -4.20 13.52 6.49
CA ALA A 80 -2.97 12.89 6.01
C ALA A 80 -2.33 13.76 4.93
N SER A 81 -1.02 13.94 5.01
CA SER A 81 -0.22 14.69 4.04
C SER A 81 0.36 13.80 2.94
N ALA A 82 0.57 12.53 3.24
CA ALA A 82 1.00 11.52 2.28
C ALA A 82 0.36 10.16 2.57
N ILE A 83 0.25 9.36 1.52
CA ILE A 83 -0.08 7.93 1.60
C ILE A 83 1.05 7.14 0.95
N GLU A 84 1.51 6.09 1.61
CA GLU A 84 2.31 5.05 0.99
C GLU A 84 1.46 3.79 0.84
N THR A 85 1.48 3.22 -0.35
CA THR A 85 0.80 1.97 -0.68
C THR A 85 1.84 0.92 -0.98
N VAL A 86 1.67 -0.26 -0.42
CA VAL A 86 2.52 -1.42 -0.66
C VAL A 86 1.64 -2.56 -1.14
N PHE A 87 1.78 -2.89 -2.41
CA PHE A 87 1.03 -3.94 -3.09
C PHE A 87 1.74 -5.28 -2.90
N ILE A 88 0.97 -6.27 -2.46
CA ILE A 88 1.48 -7.59 -2.08
C ILE A 88 0.63 -8.65 -2.78
N SER A 89 1.31 -9.60 -3.42
CA SER A 89 0.70 -10.77 -4.04
C SER A 89 1.68 -11.93 -3.95
N SER A 90 1.16 -13.15 -3.78
CA SER A 90 1.99 -14.35 -3.86
C SER A 90 2.73 -14.42 -5.19
N LYS A 91 4.00 -14.85 -5.16
CA LYS A 91 4.90 -15.02 -6.32
C LYS A 91 5.25 -13.74 -7.09
N HIS A 92 4.97 -12.57 -6.52
CA HIS A 92 5.29 -11.29 -7.14
C HIS A 92 6.14 -10.44 -6.20
N ARG A 93 6.98 -9.59 -6.77
CA ARG A 93 7.72 -8.59 -6.03
C ARG A 93 6.76 -7.62 -5.34
N MET A 94 7.14 -7.21 -4.14
CA MET A 94 6.41 -6.17 -3.41
C MET A 94 6.63 -4.82 -4.10
N GLU A 95 5.54 -4.16 -4.50
CA GLU A 95 5.61 -2.87 -5.18
C GLU A 95 5.17 -1.75 -4.24
N ARG A 96 5.95 -0.67 -4.18
CA ARG A 96 5.72 0.46 -3.28
C ARG A 96 5.50 1.73 -4.07
N PHE A 97 4.50 2.50 -3.66
CA PHE A 97 4.25 3.81 -4.23
C PHE A 97 3.87 4.81 -3.15
N ARG A 98 4.34 6.05 -3.30
CA ARG A 98 4.02 7.14 -2.38
C ARG A 98 3.29 8.25 -3.10
N PHE A 99 2.10 8.55 -2.61
CA PHE A 99 1.25 9.63 -3.08
C PHE A 99 1.32 10.80 -2.09
N GLN A 100 1.72 11.97 -2.57
CA GLN A 100 1.61 13.21 -1.80
C GLN A 100 0.26 13.86 -2.08
N ARG A 101 -0.33 14.50 -1.07
CA ARG A 101 -1.55 15.31 -1.28
C ARG A 101 -1.21 16.49 -2.18
N GLN A 102 -1.97 16.64 -3.27
CA GLN A 102 -1.81 17.74 -4.21
C GLN A 102 -3.09 18.58 -4.29
N MET A 103 -2.93 19.89 -4.35
CA MET A 103 -4.03 20.82 -4.63
C MET A 103 -4.34 20.82 -6.12
N GLY A 104 -5.61 20.99 -6.50
CA GLY A 104 -6.01 20.98 -7.91
C GLY A 104 -6.29 19.59 -8.49
N ILE A 105 -6.00 18.51 -7.74
CA ILE A 105 -6.18 17.12 -8.18
C ILE A 105 -7.10 16.41 -7.20
N GLY A 106 -8.28 15.99 -7.64
CA GLY A 106 -9.29 15.35 -6.80
C GLY A 106 -9.06 13.85 -6.64
N GLU A 107 -8.75 13.19 -7.76
CA GLU A 107 -8.65 11.73 -7.84
C GLU A 107 -7.41 11.32 -8.62
N LEU A 108 -6.79 10.23 -8.15
CA LEU A 108 -5.66 9.58 -8.82
C LEU A 108 -6.08 8.19 -9.29
N HIS A 109 -5.75 7.85 -10.51
CA HIS A 109 -5.93 6.52 -11.06
C HIS A 109 -4.57 5.87 -11.26
N TYR A 110 -4.31 4.74 -10.59
CA TYR A 110 -3.01 4.07 -10.58
C TYR A 110 -3.13 2.58 -10.91
N GLU A 111 -2.50 2.17 -12.01
CA GLU A 111 -2.35 0.75 -12.33
C GLU A 111 -1.11 0.17 -11.64
N ALA A 112 -1.34 -0.71 -10.67
CA ALA A 112 -0.28 -1.42 -9.97
C ALA A 112 0.09 -2.69 -10.74
N LYS A 113 1.18 -2.62 -11.53
CA LYS A 113 1.68 -3.77 -12.31
C LYS A 113 2.69 -4.55 -11.47
N MET A 114 2.28 -5.73 -11.02
CA MET A 114 3.07 -6.61 -10.18
C MET A 114 4.06 -7.39 -11.04
N THR A 115 5.34 -7.29 -10.67
CA THR A 115 6.41 -8.03 -11.33
C THR A 115 6.54 -9.43 -10.73
N PRO A 116 6.52 -10.52 -11.51
CA PRO A 116 6.78 -11.86 -10.99
C PRO A 116 8.16 -11.94 -10.32
N GLU A 117 8.25 -12.66 -9.20
CA GLU A 117 9.49 -12.85 -8.45
C GLU A 117 9.98 -14.29 -8.62
N SER A 118 11.12 -14.45 -9.31
CA SER A 118 11.72 -15.76 -9.58
C SER A 118 12.16 -16.47 -8.30
N ASN A 119 12.69 -15.72 -7.33
CA ASN A 119 13.12 -16.25 -6.04
C ASN A 119 12.08 -15.95 -4.94
N TRP A 120 10.80 -16.24 -5.23
CA TRP A 120 9.69 -15.92 -4.34
C TRP A 120 9.90 -16.38 -2.89
N ARG A 121 10.45 -17.58 -2.69
CA ARG A 121 10.73 -18.12 -1.35
C ARG A 121 11.67 -17.20 -0.55
N GLU A 122 12.77 -16.79 -1.15
CA GLU A 122 13.75 -15.92 -0.50
C GLU A 122 13.16 -14.54 -0.26
N HIS A 123 12.47 -13.98 -1.26
CA HIS A 123 11.77 -12.70 -1.16
C HIS A 123 10.70 -12.70 -0.06
N LEU A 124 9.92 -13.78 0.06
CA LEU A 124 8.92 -13.94 1.12
C LEU A 124 9.56 -13.93 2.51
N ILE A 125 10.66 -14.66 2.70
CA ILE A 125 11.31 -14.82 4.00
C ILE A 125 12.08 -13.56 4.40
N LEU A 126 12.81 -12.96 3.45
CA LEU A 126 13.75 -11.88 3.74
C LEU A 126 13.12 -10.49 3.65
N GLU A 127 12.08 -10.30 2.82
CA GLU A 127 11.48 -8.98 2.60
C GLU A 127 10.02 -8.90 3.03
N VAL A 128 9.16 -9.79 2.52
CA VAL A 128 7.70 -9.67 2.71
C VAL A 128 7.30 -10.01 4.15
N SER A 129 7.80 -11.12 4.70
CA SER A 129 7.44 -11.54 6.07
C SER A 129 7.87 -10.50 7.11
N PRO A 130 9.13 -10.04 7.16
CA PRO A 130 9.54 -9.05 8.16
C PRO A 130 8.79 -7.73 8.00
N PHE A 131 8.50 -7.32 6.76
CA PHE A 131 7.69 -6.13 6.50
C PHE A 131 6.28 -6.26 7.09
N LEU A 132 5.61 -7.39 6.87
CA LEU A 132 4.25 -7.64 7.33
C LEU A 132 4.16 -7.84 8.85
N GLU A 133 5.13 -8.57 9.43
CA GLU A 133 5.20 -8.81 10.87
C GLU A 133 5.32 -7.52 11.68
N ASN A 134 6.01 -6.50 11.15
CA ASN A 134 6.07 -5.18 11.79
C ASN A 134 4.67 -4.59 12.06
N PHE A 135 3.67 -4.83 11.21
CA PHE A 135 2.31 -4.29 11.43
C PHE A 135 1.52 -5.05 12.50
N ILE A 136 1.98 -6.25 12.86
CA ILE A 136 1.43 -7.04 13.97
C ILE A 136 2.15 -6.66 15.26
N LEU A 137 3.48 -6.56 15.23
CA LEU A 137 4.32 -6.41 16.41
C LEU A 137 4.41 -4.96 16.90
N GLU A 138 4.42 -3.97 16.01
CA GLU A 138 4.67 -2.58 16.36
C GLU A 138 3.35 -1.81 16.59
N PRO A 139 3.04 -1.40 17.84
CA PRO A 139 1.77 -0.75 18.17
C PRO A 139 1.56 0.60 17.46
N ARG A 140 2.66 1.24 17.03
CA ARG A 140 2.65 2.56 16.39
C ARG A 140 1.81 2.60 15.11
N TYR A 141 1.68 1.49 14.40
CA TYR A 141 0.93 1.42 13.14
C TYR A 141 -0.58 1.40 13.33
N LYS A 142 -1.07 1.10 14.55
CA LYS A 142 -2.50 1.08 14.87
C LYS A 142 -3.34 0.25 13.89
N LEU A 143 -2.77 -0.83 13.34
CA LEU A 143 -3.48 -1.70 12.42
C LEU A 143 -4.65 -2.38 13.15
N ALA A 144 -5.82 -2.42 12.54
CA ALA A 144 -6.99 -3.06 13.14
C ALA A 144 -6.74 -4.57 13.38
N PRO A 145 -7.20 -5.15 14.51
CA PRO A 145 -6.95 -6.56 14.83
C PRO A 145 -7.39 -7.54 13.74
N VAL A 146 -8.51 -7.27 13.05
CA VAL A 146 -8.98 -8.08 11.91
C VAL A 146 -7.98 -8.10 10.75
N HIS A 147 -7.26 -7.02 10.52
CA HIS A 147 -6.22 -6.97 9.49
C HIS A 147 -4.92 -7.64 9.94
N GLN A 148 -4.58 -7.54 11.23
CA GLN A 148 -3.43 -8.28 11.80
C GLN A 148 -3.65 -9.80 11.69
N LEU A 149 -4.86 -10.27 12.01
CA LEU A 149 -5.23 -11.68 11.87
C LEU A 149 -5.11 -12.14 10.41
N PHE A 150 -5.67 -11.36 9.47
CA PHE A 150 -5.56 -11.66 8.03
C PHE A 150 -4.09 -11.77 7.57
N ILE A 151 -3.22 -10.87 8.03
CA ILE A 151 -1.78 -10.92 7.70
C ILE A 151 -1.16 -12.22 8.23
N GLY A 152 -1.48 -12.60 9.48
CA GLY A 152 -0.98 -13.84 10.08
C GLY A 152 -1.41 -15.07 9.27
N GLU A 153 -2.70 -15.20 8.99
CA GLU A 153 -3.24 -16.31 8.20
C GLU A 153 -2.65 -16.38 6.78
N TRP A 154 -2.43 -15.21 6.16
CA TRP A 154 -1.81 -15.15 4.84
C TRP A 154 -0.34 -15.60 4.89
N LEU A 155 0.43 -15.15 5.88
CA LEU A 155 1.83 -15.54 6.06
C LEU A 155 1.98 -17.04 6.32
N ASP A 156 1.14 -17.61 7.19
CA ASP A 156 1.20 -19.03 7.52
C ASP A 156 0.95 -19.90 6.29
N ARG A 157 -0.09 -19.56 5.50
CA ARG A 157 -0.39 -20.25 4.24
C ARG A 157 0.73 -20.13 3.21
N GLU A 158 1.32 -18.94 3.05
CA GLU A 158 2.43 -18.77 2.11
C GLU A 158 3.68 -19.54 2.54
N ARG A 159 3.93 -19.67 3.85
CA ARG A 159 5.03 -20.48 4.38
C ARG A 159 4.81 -21.96 4.15
N GLU A 160 3.59 -22.46 4.36
CA GLU A 160 3.22 -23.86 4.05
C GLU A 160 3.42 -24.17 2.56
N ASN A 161 3.01 -23.26 1.67
CA ASN A 161 3.19 -23.40 0.22
C ASN A 161 4.66 -23.42 -0.23
N VAL A 162 5.58 -22.95 0.61
CA VAL A 162 7.02 -22.86 0.32
C VAL A 162 7.82 -24.01 0.96
N GLN A 163 7.22 -24.70 1.95
CA GLN A 163 7.80 -25.87 2.60
C GLN A 163 7.44 -27.19 1.90
N ASN A 164 6.32 -27.22 1.18
CA ASN A 164 5.87 -28.34 0.34
C ASN A 164 6.38 -28.23 -1.10
#